data_AF-A0A142B6C5-F1
#
_entry.id   AF-A0A142B6C5-F1
#
_cell.length_a   1.000
_cell.length_b   1.000
_cell.length_c   1.000
_cell.angle_alpha   90.00
_cell.angle_beta   90.00
_cell.angle_gamma   90.00
#
_symmetry.space_group_name_H-M   'P 1'
#
loop_
_entity.id
_entity.type
_entity.pdbx_description
1 polymer ?
#
loop_
_entity_poly.entity_id
_entity_poly.type
_entity_poly.pdbx_seq_one_letter_code
_entity_poly.pdbx_strand_id
1 'polypeptide(L)' 'MNKPFVDILMGSASMDLLSQVSGLPCAELSVVLTELEMEGLVQSVPGGFVRVR' A
#
# COMPACT_ATOMS: atom_id res chain seq x y z
N MET A 1 -11.62 -9.98 -14.84
CA MET A 1 -12.02 -8.66 -14.33
C MET A 1 -10.75 -8.00 -13.79
N ASN A 2 -10.32 -6.88 -14.39
CA ASN A 2 -9.04 -6.23 -14.07
C ASN A 2 -9.07 -5.63 -12.64
N LYS A 3 -8.59 -6.41 -11.66
CA LYS A 3 -8.38 -5.98 -10.27
C LYS A 3 -7.67 -4.62 -10.09
N PRO A 4 -6.61 -4.26 -10.85
CA PRO A 4 -5.87 -3.02 -10.58
C PRO A 4 -6.67 -1.73 -10.81
N PHE A 5 -7.78 -1.79 -11.56
CA PHE A 5 -8.56 -0.59 -11.87
C PHE A 5 -9.48 -0.15 -10.72
N VAL A 6 -9.81 -1.06 -9.81
CA VAL A 6 -10.71 -0.78 -8.68
C VAL A 6 -9.94 -0.17 -7.50
N ASP A 7 -8.68 -0.55 -7.33
CA ASP A 7 -7.79 -0.07 -6.27
C ASP A 7 -7.46 1.43 -6.43
N ILE A 8 -7.22 1.88 -7.66
CA ILE A 8 -6.92 3.29 -7.99
C ILE A 8 -8.11 4.22 -7.67
N LEU A 9 -9.35 3.74 -7.81
CA LEU A 9 -10.56 4.53 -7.55
C LEU A 9 -10.92 4.63 -6.05
N MET A 10 -10.27 3.85 -5.18
CA MET A 10 -10.56 3.76 -3.74
C MET A 10 -9.44 4.28 -2.82
N GLY A 11 -8.41 4.92 -3.37
CA GLY A 11 -7.30 5.48 -2.58
C GLY A 11 -6.47 4.43 -1.85
N SER A 12 -6.53 3.16 -2.28
CA SER A 12 -5.76 2.04 -1.72
C SER A 12 -4.85 1.42 -2.78
N ALA A 13 -3.65 1.00 -2.40
CA ALA A 13 -2.68 0.35 -3.27
C ALA A 13 -2.22 -0.98 -2.67
N SER A 14 -1.98 -1.99 -3.51
CA SER A 14 -1.44 -3.28 -3.07
C SER A 14 0.05 -3.19 -2.77
N MET A 15 0.52 -4.05 -1.86
CA MET A 15 1.95 -4.12 -1.52
C MET A 15 2.83 -4.48 -2.73
N ASP A 16 2.34 -5.31 -3.65
CA ASP A 16 3.03 -5.61 -4.92
C ASP A 16 3.17 -4.40 -5.82
N LEU A 17 2.11 -3.60 -5.97
CA LEU A 17 2.15 -2.38 -6.78
C LEU A 17 3.11 -1.36 -6.15
N LEU A 18 3.04 -1.18 -4.83
CA LEU A 18 3.93 -0.28 -4.10
C LEU A 18 5.40 -0.71 -4.25
N SER A 19 5.67 -2.02 -4.16
CA SER A 19 7.01 -2.60 -4.38
C SER A 19 7.51 -2.29 -5.79
N GLN A 20 6.66 -2.48 -6.80
CA GLN A 20 7.00 -2.20 -8.19
C GLN A 20 7.30 -0.72 -8.46
N VAL A 21 6.49 0.20 -7.93
CA VAL A 21 6.65 1.65 -8.22
C VAL A 21 7.72 2.33 -7.38
N SER A 22 7.95 1.87 -6.15
CA SER A 22 9.01 2.40 -5.28
C SER A 22 10.37 1.78 -5.56
N GLY A 23 10.42 0.59 -6.16
CA GLY A 23 11.63 -0.22 -6.32
C GLY A 23 12.13 -0.84 -5.01
N LEU A 24 11.38 -0.69 -3.91
CA LEU A 24 11.74 -1.27 -2.61
C LEU A 24 11.21 -2.70 -2.50
N PRO A 25 12.00 -3.64 -1.95
CA PRO A 25 11.51 -4.98 -1.67
C PRO A 25 10.39 -4.93 -0.62
N CYS A 26 9.42 -5.86 -0.69
CA CYS A 26 8.25 -5.85 0.19
C CYS A 26 8.61 -5.82 1.70
N ALA A 27 9.75 -6.40 2.09
CA ALA A 27 10.23 -6.35 3.47
C ALA A 27 10.57 -4.93 3.93
N GLU A 28 11.30 -4.16 3.13
CA GLU A 28 11.63 -2.76 3.44
C GLU A 28 10.38 -1.88 3.37
N LEU A 29 9.54 -2.15 2.37
CA LEU A 29 8.29 -1.43 2.18
C LEU A 29 7.34 -1.64 3.36
N SER A 30 7.31 -2.83 3.96
CA SER A 30 6.56 -3.09 5.18
C SER A 30 7.04 -2.27 6.36
N VAL A 31 8.34 -2.03 6.51
CA VAL A 31 8.89 -1.17 7.57
C VAL A 31 8.44 0.27 7.37
N VAL A 32 8.61 0.80 6.16
CA VAL A 32 8.21 2.18 5.83
C VAL A 32 6.71 2.39 6.05
N LEU A 33 5.87 1.48 5.58
CA LEU A 33 4.42 1.59 5.75
C LEU A 33 3.99 1.48 7.21
N THR A 34 4.70 0.72 8.03
CA THR A 34 4.44 0.64 9.48
C THR A 34 4.72 1.99 10.15
N GLU A 35 5.85 2.63 9.82
CA GLU A 35 6.18 3.97 10.36
C GLU A 35 5.14 5.01 9.93
N LEU A 36 4.74 5.02 8.65
CA LEU A 36 3.72 5.94 8.14
C LEU A 36 2.34 5.68 8.77
N GLU A 37 2.01 4.43 9.10
CA GLU A 37 0.77 4.08 9.80
C GLU A 37 0.79 4.56 11.26
N MET A 38 1.96 4.49 11.92
CA MET A 38 2.17 5.04 13.27
C MET A 38 2.06 6.58 13.29
N GLU A 39 2.52 7.25 12.23
CA GLU A 39 2.33 8.70 12.03
C GLU A 39 0.88 9.06 11.62
N GLY A 40 0.03 8.06 11.36
CA GLY A 40 -1.37 8.24 10.99
C GLY A 40 -1.58 8.72 9.55
N LEU A 41 -0.56 8.64 8.69
CA LEU A 41 -0.60 9.06 7.29
C LEU A 41 -1.20 8.00 6.38
N VAL A 42 -1.01 6.72 6.73
CA VAL A 42 -1.59 5.59 6.00
C VAL A 42 -2.30 4.64 6.94
N GLN A 43 -3.05 3.72 6.36
CA GLN A 43 -3.73 2.64 7.08
C GLN A 43 -3.68 1.34 6.29
N SER A 44 -3.31 0.27 6.98
CA SER A 44 -3.37 -1.09 6.47
C SER A 44 -4.84 -1.55 6.37
N VAL A 45 -5.23 -2.13 5.23
CA VAL A 45 -6.58 -2.68 5.02
C VAL A 45 -6.53 -4.16 4.63
N PRO A 46 -7.61 -4.93 4.88
CA PRO A 46 -7.64 -6.36 4.59
C PRO A 46 -7.30 -6.67 3.13
N GLY A 47 -6.56 -7.76 2.91
CA GLY A 47 -6.15 -8.21 1.58
C GLY A 47 -4.77 -7.73 1.13
N GLY A 48 -3.98 -7.10 2.00
CA GLY A 48 -2.61 -6.67 1.69
C GLY A 48 -2.55 -5.34 0.94
N PHE A 49 -3.51 -4.47 1.18
CA PHE A 49 -3.55 -3.12 0.61
C PHE A 49 -3.31 -2.07 1.69
N VAL A 50 -2.85 -0.90 1.26
CA VAL A 50 -2.65 0.27 2.11
C VAL A 50 -3.33 1.48 1.49
N ARG A 51 -3.99 2.29 2.32
CA ARG A 51 -4.71 3.52 1.93
C ARG A 51 -4.11 4.73 2.64
N VAL A 52 -4.08 5.88 1.96
CA VAL A 52 -3.75 7.18 2.57
C VAL A 52 -4.95 7.71 3.35
N ARG A 53 -4.71 8.29 4.54
CA ARG A 53 -5.76 8.91 5.35
C ARG A 53 -6.10 10.34 4.92
#